data_AF-A0A0F9BST0-F1
#
_entry.id   AF-A0A0F9BST0-F1
#
_cell.length_a   1.000
_cell.length_b   1.000
_cell.length_c   1.000
_cell.angle_alpha   90.00
_cell.angle_beta   90.00
_cell.angle_gamma   90.00
#
_symmetry.space_group_name_H-M   'P 1'
#
loop_
_entity.id
_entity.type
_entity.pdbx_description
1 polymer ?
#
loop_
_entity_poly.entity_id
_entity_poly.type
_entity_poly.pdbx_seq_one_letter_code
_entity_poly.pdbx_strand_id
1 'polypeptide(L)'
;MHQEHLEKERLDAIIKMAGAVCHEMAQPVQALNGYIDLLKIDLQKYATIDHINKIGEQIERISLLLGKIGSIRHYKTKPYLREEIIDIDASSSSKPTTIA
;
A
#
# COMPACT_ATOMS: atom_id res chain seq x y z
N MET A 1 21.54 -26.38 7.83
CA MET A 1 22.08 -25.30 8.69
C MET A 1 22.17 -23.96 7.96
N HIS A 2 23.18 -23.65 7.12
CA HIS A 2 23.28 -22.32 6.48
C HIS A 2 22.17 -22.03 5.45
N GLN A 3 21.86 -22.99 4.57
CA GLN A 3 20.81 -22.86 3.55
C GLN A 3 19.42 -22.65 4.18
N GLU A 4 19.11 -23.43 5.20
CA GLU A 4 17.85 -23.42 5.94
C GLU A 4 17.63 -22.09 6.69
N HIS A 5 18.69 -21.49 7.22
CA HIS A 5 18.64 -20.17 7.83
C HIS A 5 18.33 -19.08 6.79
N LEU A 6 18.97 -19.16 5.61
CA LEU A 6 18.74 -18.22 4.53
C LEU A 6 17.31 -18.31 3.97
N GLU A 7 16.78 -19.54 3.83
CA GLU A 7 15.40 -19.75 3.39
C GLU A 7 14.39 -19.20 4.39
N LYS A 8 14.63 -19.38 5.69
CA LYS A 8 13.81 -18.81 6.75
C LYS A 8 13.80 -17.28 6.72
N GLU A 9 14.96 -16.64 6.58
CA GLU A 9 15.05 -15.18 6.46
C GLU A 9 14.33 -14.64 5.22
N ARG A 10 14.40 -15.35 4.10
CA ARG A 10 13.68 -14.98 2.86
C ARG A 10 12.17 -15.10 3.05
N LEU A 11 11.70 -16.16 3.68
CA LEU A 11 10.28 -16.36 3.99
C LEU A 11 9.76 -15.27 4.94
N ASP A 12 10.51 -14.97 6.01
CA ASP A 12 10.17 -13.89 6.93
C ASP A 12 10.08 -12.55 6.20
N ALA A 13 11.02 -12.24 5.30
CA ALA A 13 10.97 -11.01 4.51
C ALA A 13 9.74 -10.93 3.60
N ILE A 14 9.35 -12.05 2.97
CA ILE A 14 8.14 -12.14 2.14
C ILE A 14 6.88 -11.92 2.97
N ILE A 15 6.78 -12.54 4.14
CA ILE A 15 5.62 -12.40 5.05
C ILE A 15 5.47 -10.94 5.48
N LYS A 16 6.57 -10.31 5.92
CA LYS A 16 6.57 -8.90 6.32
C LYS A 16 6.23 -7.95 5.17
N MET A 17 6.63 -8.30 3.95
CA MET A 17 6.24 -7.56 2.74
C MET A 17 4.75 -7.71 2.46
N ALA A 18 4.20 -8.92 2.50
CA ALA A 18 2.78 -9.18 2.29
C ALA A 18 1.92 -8.41 3.30
N GLY A 19 2.30 -8.41 4.58
CA GLY A 19 1.65 -7.61 5.61
C GLY A 19 1.65 -6.12 5.28
N ALA A 20 2.82 -5.55 4.95
CA ALA A 20 2.93 -4.14 4.57
C ALA A 20 2.04 -3.77 3.38
N VAL A 21 2.07 -4.58 2.32
CA VAL A 21 1.26 -4.34 1.11
C VAL A 21 -0.23 -4.42 1.43
N CYS A 22 -0.68 -5.45 2.15
CA CYS A 22 -2.08 -5.59 2.54
C CYS A 22 -2.57 -4.37 3.32
N HIS A 23 -1.80 -3.89 4.31
CA HIS A 23 -2.20 -2.74 5.11
C HIS A 23 -2.19 -1.43 4.33
N GLU A 24 -1.13 -1.18 3.56
CA GLU A 24 -0.99 0.09 2.84
C GLU A 24 -1.93 0.18 1.63
N MET A 25 -2.30 -0.94 0.98
CA MET A 25 -3.36 -0.96 -0.03
C MET A 25 -4.76 -0.89 0.58
N ALA A 26 -5.00 -1.55 1.72
CA ALA A 26 -6.33 -1.56 2.34
C ALA A 26 -6.80 -0.14 2.70
N GLN A 27 -5.88 0.75 3.11
CA GLN A 27 -6.22 2.13 3.47
C GLN A 27 -6.89 2.93 2.33
N PRO A 28 -6.26 3.15 1.17
CA PRO A 28 -6.88 3.89 0.07
C PRO A 28 -8.10 3.17 -0.50
N VAL A 29 -8.10 1.82 -0.55
CA VAL A 29 -9.28 1.06 -1.01
C VAL A 29 -10.48 1.26 -0.08
N GLN A 30 -10.27 1.25 1.24
CA GLN A 30 -11.32 1.52 2.22
C GLN A 30 -11.86 2.94 2.08
N ALA A 31 -10.99 3.92 1.83
CA ALA A 31 -11.40 5.30 1.59
C ALA A 31 -12.24 5.43 0.30
N LEU A 32 -11.84 4.76 -0.79
CA LEU A 32 -12.62 4.70 -2.03
C LEU A 32 -14.02 4.12 -1.81
N ASN A 33 -14.11 3.01 -1.10
CA ASN A 33 -15.40 2.41 -0.73
C ASN A 33 -16.28 3.39 0.07
N GLY A 34 -15.68 4.13 1.02
CA GLY A 34 -16.40 5.16 1.77
C GLY A 34 -17.01 6.25 0.89
N TYR A 35 -16.28 6.76 -0.10
CA TYR A 35 -16.83 7.74 -1.05
C TYR A 35 -17.93 7.15 -1.93
N ILE A 36 -17.75 5.91 -2.41
CA ILE A 36 -18.77 5.20 -3.18
C ILE A 36 -20.04 5.00 -2.35
N ASP A 37 -19.92 4.65 -1.08
CA ASP A 37 -21.07 4.44 -0.19
C ASP A 37 -21.79 5.76 0.12
N LEU A 38 -21.07 6.88 0.28
CA LEU A 38 -21.69 8.21 0.35
C LEU A 38 -22.50 8.53 -0.91
N LEU A 39 -21.95 8.27 -2.10
CA LEU A 39 -22.67 8.48 -3.37
C LEU A 39 -23.92 7.61 -3.49
N LYS A 40 -23.89 6.38 -2.94
CA LYS A 40 -25.07 5.49 -2.89
C LYS A 40 -26.15 5.99 -1.93
N ILE A 41 -25.77 6.67 -0.84
CA ILE A 41 -26.73 7.22 0.14
C ILE A 41 -27.52 8.38 -0.49
N ASP A 42 -26.83 9.32 -1.12
CA ASP A 42 -27.46 10.47 -1.76
C ASP A 42 -26.56 11.05 -2.86
N LEU A 43 -26.85 10.69 -4.11
CA LEU A 43 -26.05 11.12 -5.24
C LEU A 43 -26.07 12.64 -5.42
N GLN A 44 -27.20 13.31 -5.23
CA GLN A 44 -27.31 14.76 -5.45
C GLN A 44 -26.49 15.53 -4.42
N LYS A 45 -26.47 15.05 -3.18
CA LYS A 45 -25.70 15.67 -2.10
C LYS A 45 -24.19 15.41 -2.20
N TYR A 46 -23.81 14.20 -2.61
CA TYR A 46 -22.43 13.74 -2.48
C TYR A 46 -21.66 13.67 -3.81
N ALA A 47 -22.27 13.87 -4.98
CA ALA A 47 -21.58 13.98 -6.27
C ALA A 47 -20.90 15.36 -6.45
N THR A 48 -20.00 15.71 -5.53
CA THR A 48 -19.25 16.97 -5.54
C THR A 48 -17.87 16.79 -6.19
N ILE A 49 -17.33 17.88 -6.75
CA ILE A 49 -15.96 17.91 -7.29
C ILE A 49 -14.94 17.53 -6.21
N ASP A 50 -15.15 17.96 -4.96
CA ASP A 50 -14.28 17.60 -3.83
C ASP A 50 -14.20 16.08 -3.60
N HIS A 51 -15.35 15.39 -3.62
CA HIS A 51 -15.37 13.92 -3.52
C HIS A 51 -14.70 13.24 -4.70
N ILE A 52 -14.90 13.75 -5.92
CA ILE A 52 -14.24 13.22 -7.12
C ILE A 52 -12.71 13.39 -7.01
N ASN A 53 -12.24 14.55 -6.56
CA ASN A 53 -10.81 14.79 -6.35
C ASN A 53 -10.23 13.85 -5.29
N LYS A 54 -10.93 13.67 -4.17
CA LYS A 54 -10.51 12.75 -3.10
C LYS A 54 -10.46 11.29 -3.56
N ILE A 55 -11.38 10.87 -4.42
CA ILE A 55 -11.33 9.56 -5.09
C ILE A 55 -10.06 9.47 -5.96
N GLY A 56 -9.79 10.49 -6.78
CA GLY A 56 -8.58 10.58 -7.61
C GLY A 56 -7.29 10.48 -6.80
N GLU A 57 -7.20 11.20 -5.67
CA GLU A 57 -6.05 11.16 -4.76
C GLU A 57 -5.81 9.73 -4.21
N GLN A 58 -6.87 8.97 -3.88
CA GLN A 58 -6.71 7.59 -3.42
C GLN A 58 -6.22 6.67 -4.55
N ILE A 59 -6.66 6.89 -5.78
CA ILE A 59 -6.18 6.15 -6.96
C ILE A 59 -4.69 6.45 -7.20
N GLU A 60 -4.29 7.72 -7.16
CA GLU A 60 -2.88 8.12 -7.27
C GLU A 60 -2.03 7.50 -6.16
N ARG A 61 -2.54 7.49 -4.93
CA ARG A 61 -1.87 6.86 -3.79
C ARG A 61 -1.65 5.36 -4.01
N ILE A 62 -2.63 4.65 -4.58
CA ILE A 62 -2.48 3.24 -4.95
C ILE A 62 -1.41 3.08 -6.03
N SER A 63 -1.43 3.90 -7.07
CA SER A 63 -0.42 3.85 -8.15
C SER A 63 1.00 4.09 -7.62
N LEU A 64 1.17 5.08 -6.74
CA LEU A 64 2.45 5.36 -6.08
C LEU A 64 2.92 4.19 -5.23
N LEU A 65 2.01 3.56 -4.47
CA LEU A 65 2.32 2.39 -3.65
C LEU A 65 2.78 1.21 -4.50
N LEU A 66 2.05 0.90 -5.59
CA LEU A 66 2.43 -0.15 -6.53
C LEU A 66 3.82 0.11 -7.14
N GLY A 67 4.12 1.37 -7.49
CA GLY A 67 5.45 1.77 -7.95
C GLY A 67 6.55 1.51 -6.93
N LYS A 68 6.32 1.86 -5.65
CA LYS A 68 7.27 1.60 -4.56
C LYS A 68 7.49 0.11 -4.33
N ILE A 69 6.42 -0.68 -4.32
CA ILE A 69 6.48 -2.14 -4.18
C ILE A 69 7.38 -2.76 -5.27
N GLY A 70 7.20 -2.35 -6.53
CA GLY A 70 8.03 -2.83 -7.65
C GLY A 70 9.51 -2.41 -7.57
N SER A 71 9.80 -1.32 -6.85
CA SER A 71 11.15 -0.76 -6.73
C SER A 71 11.87 -1.13 -5.42
N ILE A 72 11.30 -2.02 -4.60
CA ILE A 72 11.93 -2.54 -3.38
C ILE A 72 13.25 -3.26 -3.73
N ARG A 73 14.35 -2.83 -3.10
CA ARG A 73 15.70 -3.42 -3.28
C ARG A 73 16.44 -3.64 -1.96
N HIS A 74 15.91 -3.14 -0.86
CA HIS A 74 16.50 -3.26 0.47
C HIS A 74 15.50 -3.85 1.44
N TYR A 75 15.97 -4.63 2.40
CA TYR A 75 15.16 -5.10 3.50
C TYR A 75 15.26 -4.12 4.66
N LYS A 76 14.20 -3.32 4.86
CA LYS A 76 14.00 -2.51 6.07
C LYS A 76 12.61 -2.77 6.60
N THR A 77 12.50 -2.87 7.91
CA THR A 77 11.23 -3.09 8.61
C THR A 77 10.88 -1.90 9.49
N LYS A 78 9.59 -1.76 9.77
CA LYS A 78 9.05 -0.85 10.77
C LYS A 78 8.11 -1.62 11.71
N PRO A 79 8.01 -1.21 12.99
CA PRO A 79 7.06 -1.81 13.91
C PRO A 79 5.64 -1.50 13.46
N TYR A 80 4.76 -2.50 13.49
CA TYR A 80 3.34 -2.35 13.21
C TYR A 80 2.51 -3.22 14.16
N LEU A 81 1.80 -2.58 15.09
CA LEU A 81 1.05 -3.24 16.14
C LEU A 81 1.92 -4.23 16.94
N ARG A 82 1.72 -5.53 16.75
CA ARG A 82 2.44 -6.61 17.46
C ARG A 82 3.52 -7.28 16.60
N GLU A 83 3.67 -6.85 15.35
CA GLU A 83 4.54 -7.50 14.37
C GLU A 83 5.44 -6.46 13.69
N GLU A 84 6.44 -6.93 12.97
CA GLU A 84 7.22 -6.09 12.07
C GLU A 84 6.71 -6.27 10.65
N ILE A 85 6.60 -5.18 9.91
CA ILE A 85 6.29 -5.22 8.48
C ILE A 85 7.42 -4.55 7.70
N ILE A 86 7.51 -4.83 6.40
CA ILE A 86 8.43 -4.07 5.55
C ILE A 86 8.05 -2.59 5.56
N ASP A 87 9.04 -1.73 5.70
CA ASP A 87 8.92 -0.32 5.45
C ASP A 87 9.03 -0.08 3.94
N ILE A 88 7.90 0.03 3.26
CA ILE A 88 7.84 0.18 1.80
C ILE A 88 8.60 1.45 1.35
N ASP A 89 8.49 2.55 2.09
CA ASP A 89 9.19 3.79 1.78
C ASP A 89 10.70 3.62 1.91
N ALA A 90 11.17 3.14 3.06
CA ALA A 90 12.60 3.01 3.31
C ALA A 90 13.27 1.88 2.51
N SER A 91 12.48 0.92 2.02
CA SER A 91 12.92 -0.24 1.23
C SER A 91 12.90 0.00 -0.28
N SER A 92 12.17 1.01 -0.75
CA SER A 92 12.03 1.36 -2.16
C SER A 92 13.15 2.28 -2.66
N SER A 93 13.47 2.17 -3.95
CA SER A 93 14.37 3.12 -4.62
C SER A 93 13.55 4.27 -5.23
N SER A 94 14.02 5.52 -5.06
CA SER A 94 13.25 6.77 -5.22
C SER A 94 12.79 7.12 -6.64
N LYS A 95 12.89 6.21 -7.61
CA LYS A 95 12.29 6.40 -8.94
C LYS A 95 10.96 5.65 -8.96
N PRO A 96 9.81 6.36 -8.89
CA PRO A 96 8.54 5.74 -9.18
C PRO A 96 8.60 5.29 -10.64
N THR A 97 8.53 3.98 -10.89
CA THR A 97 8.19 3.51 -12.21
C THR A 97 6.72 3.88 -12.40
N THR A 98 6.44 4.91 -13.20
CA THR A 98 5.08 5.22 -13.63
C THR A 98 4.53 3.97 -14.29
N ILE A 99 3.52 3.35 -13.68
CA ILE A 99 2.72 2.32 -14.34
C ILE A 99 1.77 3.12 -15.23
N ALA A 100 2.19 3.32 -16.48
CA ALA A 100 1.37 3.89 -17.53
C ALA A 100 0.34 2.87 -18.02
#